data_AF-A0A972D7N1-F1
#
_entry.id   AF-A0A972D7N1-F1
#
_cell.length_a   1.000
_cell.length_b   1.000
_cell.length_c   1.000
_cell.angle_alpha   90.00
_cell.angle_beta   90.00
_cell.angle_gamma   90.00
#
_symmetry.space_group_name_H-M   'P 1'
#
loop_
_entity.id
_entity.type
_entity.pdbx_description
1 polymer ?
#
loop_
_entity_poly.entity_id
_entity_poly.type
_entity_poly.pdbx_seq_one_letter_code
_entity_poly.pdbx_strand_id
1 'polypeptide(L)'
;MSFHRLRSALALLALTLLASACDISAIVVKGAAKTTARGSIALEGHWDYELATATMPNSIIQLEGMLVIVPDEPRIVTTLLRAYVGYTYGVVEDLAEDAEFRGDVSVGEYHRERAKYLYQRAKDLGVYLLQLEADGMEEAVAGGVGAFEEWLRKSFKKKEHAEMLLWAGYAWGNWINGSKDNMAAVADLPYVKALVQRSLELDDTIFYGAGYLMLAMIATNEMGADLDAARALWDKAIAGNGRRALLPLLNMGRHYAVKRGDRDLFVSLMVEVLEAPDLLPEGRLSNMIAKRRAARYLAQVDEFFIPGGGDDLEDDLDVEDEENEAEN
;
A
#
# COMPACT_ATOMS: atom_id res chain seq x y z
N MET A 1 -23.27 64.93 1.42
CA MET A 1 -22.22 63.88 1.43
C MET A 1 -22.24 63.18 0.08
N SER A 2 -21.11 63.18 -0.63
CA SER A 2 -21.01 62.77 -2.05
C SER A 2 -21.27 61.26 -2.23
N PHE A 3 -22.08 60.90 -3.24
CA PHE A 3 -22.36 59.53 -3.69
C PHE A 3 -21.07 58.68 -3.88
N HIS A 4 -19.93 59.31 -4.12
CA HIS A 4 -18.64 58.62 -4.18
C HIS A 4 -18.18 58.06 -2.82
N ARG A 5 -18.37 58.81 -1.73
CA ARG A 5 -17.97 58.33 -0.38
C ARG A 5 -18.82 57.15 0.08
N LEU A 6 -20.10 57.12 -0.29
CA LEU A 6 -21.01 56.02 0.01
C LEU A 6 -20.65 54.76 -0.81
N ARG A 7 -20.31 54.92 -2.10
CA ARG A 7 -19.81 53.83 -2.96
C ARG A 7 -18.48 53.25 -2.48
N SER A 8 -17.54 54.12 -2.08
CA SER A 8 -16.25 53.68 -1.50
C SER A 8 -16.44 52.94 -0.17
N ALA A 9 -17.36 53.39 0.69
CA ALA A 9 -17.67 52.73 1.95
C ALA A 9 -18.34 51.36 1.74
N LEU A 10 -19.26 51.24 0.80
CA LEU A 10 -19.89 49.97 0.42
C LEU A 10 -18.90 48.99 -0.21
N ALA A 11 -17.96 49.47 -1.03
CA ALA A 11 -16.90 48.66 -1.61
C ALA A 11 -15.92 48.14 -0.54
N LEU A 12 -15.53 48.98 0.43
CA LEU A 12 -14.72 48.56 1.57
C LEU A 12 -15.46 47.54 2.45
N LEU A 13 -16.75 47.75 2.71
CA LEU A 13 -17.56 46.82 3.51
C LEU A 13 -17.72 45.46 2.82
N ALA A 14 -17.94 45.46 1.50
CA ALA A 14 -17.98 44.24 0.69
C ALA A 14 -16.62 43.52 0.67
N LEU A 15 -15.51 44.26 0.61
CA LEU A 15 -14.16 43.68 0.67
C LEU A 15 -13.87 43.07 2.05
N THR A 16 -14.33 43.70 3.14
CA THR A 16 -14.19 43.15 4.50
C THR A 16 -15.08 41.93 4.74
N LEU A 17 -16.27 41.87 4.13
CA LEU A 17 -17.17 40.70 4.21
C LEU A 17 -16.66 39.52 3.37
N LEU A 18 -15.98 39.78 2.25
CA LEU A 18 -15.31 38.75 1.45
C LEU A 18 -14.04 38.23 2.13
N ALA A 19 -13.36 39.07 2.92
CA ALA A 19 -12.16 38.66 3.67
C ALA A 19 -12.49 37.74 4.87
N SER A 20 -13.66 37.89 5.49
CA SER A 20 -14.12 37.00 6.57
C SER A 20 -14.70 35.66 6.09
N ALA A 21 -14.77 35.44 4.77
CA ALA A 21 -15.19 34.17 4.17
C ALA A 21 -14.01 33.23 3.81
N CYS A 22 -12.76 33.68 3.93
CA CYS A 22 -11.60 32.81 3.74
C CYS A 22 -11.24 32.13 5.07
N ASP A 23 -11.38 30.82 5.15
CA ASP A 23 -10.78 30.04 6.23
C ASP A 23 -9.25 30.04 6.06
N ILE A 24 -8.60 30.94 6.80
CA ILE A 24 -7.14 31.08 6.80
C ILE A 24 -6.48 29.75 7.19
N SER A 25 -7.11 28.96 8.08
CA SER A 25 -6.61 27.64 8.50
C SER A 25 -6.56 26.70 7.30
N ALA A 26 -7.62 26.65 6.48
CA ALA A 26 -7.65 25.83 5.28
C ALA A 26 -6.58 26.25 4.26
N ILE A 27 -6.33 27.56 4.07
CA ILE A 27 -5.27 28.04 3.17
C ILE A 27 -3.89 27.60 3.67
N VAL A 28 -3.62 27.77 4.96
CA VAL A 28 -2.34 27.38 5.58
C VAL A 28 -2.13 25.87 5.47
N VAL A 29 -3.16 25.08 5.78
CA VAL A 29 -3.10 23.61 5.71
C VAL A 29 -2.90 23.12 4.28
N LYS A 30 -3.59 23.69 3.27
CA LYS A 30 -3.35 23.35 1.85
C LYS A 30 -1.91 23.67 1.42
N GLY A 31 -1.38 24.81 1.88
CA GLY A 31 0.02 25.17 1.67
C GLY A 31 0.98 24.15 2.28
N ALA A 32 0.77 23.78 3.54
CA ALA A 32 1.55 22.79 4.26
C ALA A 32 1.46 21.41 3.59
N ALA A 33 0.27 20.95 3.22
CA ALA A 33 0.04 19.68 2.52
C ALA A 33 0.83 19.61 1.21
N LYS A 34 0.81 20.69 0.42
CA LYS A 34 1.59 20.78 -0.84
C LYS A 34 3.10 20.68 -0.58
N THR A 35 3.62 21.36 0.43
CA THR A 35 5.04 21.31 0.76
C THR A 35 5.46 19.96 1.33
N THR A 36 4.63 19.35 2.17
CA THR A 36 4.84 18.02 2.75
C THR A 36 4.85 16.96 1.66
N ALA A 37 3.86 16.97 0.76
CA ALA A 37 3.81 16.04 -0.36
C ALA A 37 5.07 16.13 -1.23
N ARG A 38 5.55 17.34 -1.53
CA ARG A 38 6.81 17.55 -2.27
C ARG A 38 8.05 17.09 -1.49
N GLY A 39 8.04 17.28 -0.16
CA GLY A 39 9.13 16.88 0.73
C GLY A 39 9.22 15.37 0.99
N SER A 40 8.14 14.62 0.76
CA SER A 40 8.07 13.17 1.03
C SER A 40 9.17 12.35 0.34
N ILE A 41 9.69 12.83 -0.79
CA ILE A 41 10.83 12.21 -1.51
C ILE A 41 12.07 12.07 -0.60
N ALA A 42 12.25 12.95 0.37
CA ALA A 42 13.36 12.87 1.32
C ALA A 42 13.25 11.62 2.23
N LEU A 43 12.03 11.19 2.56
CA LEU A 43 11.80 9.98 3.33
C LEU A 43 12.11 8.73 2.49
N GLU A 44 11.63 8.69 1.24
CA GLU A 44 11.86 7.57 0.31
C GLU A 44 13.35 7.38 -0.01
N GLY A 45 14.10 8.48 -0.13
CA GLY A 45 15.54 8.45 -0.34
C GLY A 45 16.37 8.33 0.95
N HIS A 46 15.75 8.17 2.12
CA HIS A 46 16.49 8.16 3.38
C HIS A 46 17.32 6.87 3.53
N TRP A 47 18.55 7.02 4.01
CA TRP A 47 19.51 5.92 4.21
C TRP A 47 19.44 5.23 5.58
N ASP A 48 18.64 5.74 6.52
CA ASP A 48 18.56 5.22 7.89
C ASP A 48 17.15 4.70 8.10
N TYR A 49 17.02 3.38 8.19
CA TYR A 49 15.74 2.70 8.32
C TYR A 49 15.07 3.07 9.63
N GLU A 50 15.82 3.04 10.75
CA GLU A 50 15.27 3.24 12.09
C GLU A 50 14.79 4.69 12.24
N LEU A 51 15.59 5.65 11.78
CA LEU A 51 15.19 7.06 11.79
C LEU A 51 13.98 7.33 10.89
N ALA A 52 14.00 6.82 9.65
CA ALA A 52 12.90 7.03 8.72
C ALA A 52 11.59 6.45 9.25
N THR A 53 11.60 5.19 9.67
CA THR A 53 10.39 4.47 10.12
C THR A 53 9.87 4.98 11.47
N ALA A 54 10.75 5.42 12.38
CA ALA A 54 10.32 6.04 13.64
C ALA A 54 9.53 7.35 13.43
N THR A 55 9.73 8.05 12.31
CA THR A 55 9.02 9.30 12.00
C THR A 55 7.67 9.09 11.30
N MET A 56 7.43 7.91 10.71
CA MET A 56 6.23 7.63 9.93
C MET A 56 4.93 7.73 10.73
N PRO A 57 4.80 7.14 11.95
CA PRO A 57 3.57 7.26 12.73
C PRO A 57 3.17 8.71 13.02
N ASN A 58 4.14 9.56 13.39
CA ASN A 58 3.89 10.97 13.64
C ASN A 58 3.42 11.69 12.37
N SER A 59 4.04 11.38 11.23
CA SER A 59 3.65 11.96 9.94
C SER A 59 2.23 11.57 9.53
N ILE A 60 1.84 10.31 9.77
CA ILE A 60 0.48 9.81 9.53
C ILE A 60 -0.52 10.58 10.38
N ILE A 61 -0.31 10.66 11.70
CA ILE A 61 -1.25 11.34 12.60
C ILE A 61 -1.32 12.85 12.30
N GLN A 62 -0.21 13.47 11.92
CA GLN A 62 -0.20 14.87 11.50
C GLN A 62 -1.07 15.08 10.25
N LEU A 63 -0.95 14.21 9.25
CA LEU A 63 -1.74 14.29 8.03
C LEU A 63 -3.22 13.96 8.27
N GLU A 64 -3.56 13.05 9.19
CA GLU A 64 -4.94 12.81 9.64
C GLU A 64 -5.53 14.09 10.26
N GLY A 65 -4.75 14.79 11.09
CA GLY A 65 -5.15 16.10 11.63
C GLY A 65 -5.37 17.16 10.55
N MET A 66 -4.55 17.16 9.49
CA MET A 66 -4.74 18.06 8.35
C MET A 66 -6.00 17.70 7.55
N LEU A 67 -6.30 16.41 7.39
CA LEU A 67 -7.49 15.92 6.68
C LEU A 67 -8.78 16.38 7.38
N VAL A 68 -8.80 16.42 8.71
CA VAL A 68 -9.95 16.96 9.48
C VAL A 68 -10.22 18.43 9.14
N ILE A 69 -9.17 19.23 8.89
CA ILE A 69 -9.29 20.66 8.57
C ILE A 69 -9.66 20.86 7.10
N VAL A 70 -9.09 20.07 6.21
CA VAL A 70 -9.30 20.17 4.76
C VAL A 70 -9.60 18.77 4.18
N PRO A 71 -10.84 18.28 4.32
CA PRO A 71 -11.21 16.92 3.94
C PRO A 71 -11.07 16.68 2.42
N ASP A 72 -11.47 17.67 1.63
CA ASP A 72 -11.54 17.55 0.17
C ASP A 72 -10.22 17.97 -0.52
N GLU A 73 -9.07 17.65 0.09
CA GLU A 73 -7.74 17.93 -0.46
C GLU A 73 -7.05 16.63 -0.90
N PRO A 74 -7.10 16.29 -2.21
CA PRO A 74 -6.60 15.01 -2.73
C PRO A 74 -5.13 14.73 -2.39
N ARG A 75 -4.30 15.76 -2.24
CA ARG A 75 -2.89 15.60 -1.87
C ARG A 75 -2.72 15.04 -0.47
N ILE A 76 -3.54 15.46 0.50
CA ILE A 76 -3.50 14.93 1.86
C ILE A 76 -3.89 13.47 1.83
N VAL A 77 -5.02 13.15 1.18
CA VAL A 77 -5.54 11.78 1.10
C VAL A 77 -4.55 10.84 0.40
N THR A 78 -3.98 11.26 -0.74
CA THR A 78 -2.97 10.48 -1.47
C THR A 78 -1.71 10.26 -0.62
N THR A 79 -1.25 11.28 0.12
CA THR A 79 -0.06 11.15 0.98
C THR A 79 -0.35 10.22 2.16
N LEU A 80 -1.53 10.31 2.78
CA LEU A 80 -1.96 9.40 3.85
C LEU A 80 -2.04 7.96 3.35
N LEU A 81 -2.66 7.75 2.20
CA LEU A 81 -2.80 6.44 1.57
C LEU A 81 -1.44 5.76 1.40
N ARG A 82 -0.48 6.50 0.85
CA ARG A 82 0.93 6.06 0.70
C ARG A 82 1.59 5.79 2.04
N ALA A 83 1.41 6.69 3.01
CA ALA A 83 2.04 6.57 4.32
C ALA A 83 1.51 5.36 5.09
N TYR A 84 0.19 5.12 5.09
CA TYR A 84 -0.41 3.94 5.71
C TYR A 84 0.07 2.65 5.04
N VAL A 85 0.03 2.55 3.70
CA VAL A 85 0.47 1.34 3.00
C VAL A 85 1.97 1.10 3.24
N GLY A 86 2.81 2.12 3.07
CA GLY A 86 4.25 2.03 3.23
C GLY A 86 4.68 1.71 4.66
N TYR A 87 4.07 2.34 5.67
CA TYR A 87 4.34 2.04 7.08
C TYR A 87 3.87 0.62 7.46
N THR A 88 2.71 0.21 6.97
CA THR A 88 2.17 -1.12 7.29
C THR A 88 3.07 -2.22 6.73
N TYR A 89 3.42 -2.14 5.44
CA TYR A 89 4.33 -3.10 4.83
C TYR A 89 5.74 -3.02 5.40
N GLY A 90 6.30 -1.81 5.46
CA GLY A 90 7.69 -1.59 5.81
C GLY A 90 8.03 -1.84 7.28
N VAL A 91 7.05 -1.72 8.18
CA VAL A 91 7.28 -1.77 9.63
C VAL A 91 6.36 -2.78 10.32
N VAL A 92 5.05 -2.68 10.11
CA VAL A 92 4.09 -3.45 10.93
C VAL A 92 4.10 -4.93 10.58
N GLU A 93 4.09 -5.25 9.30
CA GLU A 93 4.30 -6.62 8.84
C GLU A 93 5.71 -7.12 9.14
N ASP A 94 6.72 -6.25 9.07
CA ASP A 94 8.09 -6.64 9.42
C ASP A 94 8.19 -7.08 10.89
N LEU A 95 7.52 -6.36 11.80
CA LEU A 95 7.40 -6.72 13.21
C LEU A 95 6.61 -8.02 13.43
N ALA A 96 5.53 -8.23 12.67
CA ALA A 96 4.76 -9.47 12.74
C ALA A 96 5.64 -10.67 12.34
N GLU A 97 6.27 -10.59 11.16
CA GLU A 97 7.15 -11.63 10.65
C GLU A 97 8.30 -11.89 11.64
N ASP A 98 8.99 -10.85 12.11
CA ASP A 98 10.10 -11.01 13.05
C ASP A 98 9.71 -11.71 14.37
N ALA A 99 8.50 -11.43 14.88
CA ALA A 99 7.98 -12.05 16.08
C ALA A 99 7.63 -13.53 15.85
N GLU A 100 6.89 -13.83 14.77
CA GLU A 100 6.56 -15.19 14.34
C GLU A 100 7.82 -16.03 14.19
N PHE A 101 8.85 -15.47 13.54
CA PHE A 101 10.14 -16.11 13.35
C PHE A 101 10.92 -16.36 14.65
N ARG A 102 10.68 -15.58 15.70
CA ARG A 102 11.26 -15.81 17.03
C ARG A 102 10.42 -16.78 17.87
N GLY A 103 9.35 -17.33 17.32
CA GLY A 103 8.39 -18.21 18.01
C GLY A 103 7.41 -17.45 18.91
N ASP A 104 7.33 -16.12 18.80
CA ASP A 104 6.36 -15.30 19.54
C ASP A 104 5.09 -15.09 18.70
N VAL A 105 4.31 -16.17 18.60
CA VAL A 105 3.06 -16.21 17.82
C VAL A 105 2.09 -15.10 18.23
N SER A 106 1.95 -14.87 19.54
CA SER A 106 1.01 -13.85 20.07
C SER A 106 1.35 -12.42 19.62
N VAL A 107 2.64 -12.08 19.59
CA VAL A 107 3.10 -10.77 19.11
C VAL A 107 2.99 -10.68 17.59
N GLY A 108 3.24 -11.79 16.88
CA GLY A 108 2.97 -11.95 15.46
C GLY A 108 1.52 -11.60 15.11
N GLU A 109 0.58 -12.33 15.68
CA GLU A 109 -0.87 -12.16 15.49
C GLU A 109 -1.33 -10.74 15.81
N TYR A 110 -0.85 -10.17 16.93
CA TYR A 110 -1.14 -8.77 17.28
C TYR A 110 -0.75 -7.81 16.14
N HIS A 111 0.44 -7.98 15.57
CA HIS A 111 0.90 -7.13 14.47
C HIS A 111 0.21 -7.45 13.14
N ARG A 112 -0.18 -8.70 12.87
CA ARG A 112 -1.02 -9.07 11.71
C ARG A 112 -2.38 -8.38 11.75
N GLU A 113 -3.06 -8.45 12.90
CA GLU A 113 -4.34 -7.76 13.09
C GLU A 113 -4.17 -6.25 12.99
N ARG A 114 -3.11 -5.69 13.60
CA ARG A 114 -2.80 -4.26 13.45
C ARG A 114 -2.59 -3.88 11.98
N ALA A 115 -1.91 -4.70 11.18
CA ALA A 115 -1.71 -4.45 9.76
C ALA A 115 -3.04 -4.44 8.99
N LYS A 116 -3.94 -5.38 9.28
CA LYS A 116 -5.30 -5.43 8.71
C LYS A 116 -6.08 -4.13 8.94
N TYR A 117 -6.07 -3.59 10.17
CA TYR A 117 -6.74 -2.32 10.48
C TYR A 117 -6.11 -1.11 9.76
N LEU A 118 -4.78 -1.07 9.67
CA LEU A 118 -4.09 0.03 8.97
C LEU A 118 -4.34 -0.01 7.46
N TYR A 119 -4.38 -1.20 6.85
CA TYR A 119 -4.77 -1.36 5.46
C TYR A 119 -6.25 -1.08 5.22
N GLN A 120 -7.14 -1.41 6.17
CA GLN A 120 -8.55 -1.01 6.08
C GLN A 120 -8.66 0.52 6.06
N ARG A 121 -7.96 1.22 6.96
CA ARG A 121 -7.94 2.69 6.96
C ARG A 121 -7.41 3.24 5.63
N ALA A 122 -6.35 2.63 5.08
CA ALA A 122 -5.82 2.98 3.78
C ALA A 122 -6.87 2.74 2.67
N LYS A 123 -7.56 1.58 2.67
CA LYS A 123 -8.62 1.26 1.70
C LYS A 123 -9.73 2.32 1.75
N ASP A 124 -10.18 2.70 2.93
CA ASP A 124 -11.23 3.72 3.11
C ASP A 124 -10.81 5.07 2.53
N LEU A 125 -9.56 5.48 2.77
CA LEU A 125 -8.98 6.69 2.19
C LEU A 125 -8.85 6.58 0.66
N GLY A 126 -8.52 5.40 0.14
CA GLY A 126 -8.46 5.14 -1.31
C GLY A 126 -9.83 5.25 -1.97
N VAL A 127 -10.86 4.65 -1.39
CA VAL A 127 -12.25 4.79 -1.86
C VAL A 127 -12.69 6.26 -1.81
N TYR A 128 -12.44 6.94 -0.69
CA TYR A 128 -12.75 8.35 -0.54
C TYR A 128 -12.04 9.22 -1.60
N LEU A 129 -10.76 8.97 -1.88
CA LEU A 129 -10.01 9.68 -2.91
C LEU A 129 -10.62 9.50 -4.31
N LEU A 130 -11.06 8.29 -4.64
CA LEU A 130 -11.70 8.01 -5.93
C LEU A 130 -13.05 8.73 -6.05
N GLN A 131 -13.84 8.76 -4.97
CA GLN A 131 -15.11 9.48 -4.90
C GLN A 131 -14.94 11.01 -4.96
N LEU A 132 -13.85 11.55 -4.41
CA LEU A 132 -13.52 12.97 -4.54
C LEU A 132 -13.19 13.38 -5.99
N GLU A 133 -12.59 12.48 -6.78
CA GLU A 133 -12.22 12.76 -8.17
C GLU A 133 -13.39 12.52 -9.15
N ALA A 134 -14.25 11.53 -8.88
CA ALA A 134 -15.36 11.19 -9.76
C ALA A 134 -16.57 10.58 -9.03
N ASP A 135 -17.76 11.10 -9.34
CA ASP A 135 -19.05 10.55 -8.91
C ASP A 135 -19.35 9.20 -9.58
N GLY A 136 -20.29 8.43 -9.03
CA GLY A 136 -20.85 7.23 -9.67
C GLY A 136 -20.11 5.92 -9.35
N MET A 137 -19.17 5.93 -8.41
CA MET A 137 -18.41 4.74 -8.02
C MET A 137 -19.31 3.65 -7.42
N GLU A 138 -20.26 4.02 -6.57
CA GLU A 138 -21.14 3.07 -5.88
C GLU A 138 -22.04 2.31 -6.88
N GLU A 139 -22.64 3.03 -7.83
CA GLU A 139 -23.43 2.44 -8.90
C GLU A 139 -22.58 1.56 -9.82
N ALA A 140 -21.34 1.96 -10.09
CA ALA A 140 -20.41 1.18 -10.90
C ALA A 140 -20.02 -0.14 -10.21
N VAL A 141 -19.76 -0.11 -8.89
CA VAL A 141 -19.49 -1.31 -8.10
C VAL A 141 -20.74 -2.21 -8.03
N ALA A 142 -21.93 -1.63 -7.81
CA ALA A 142 -23.18 -2.37 -7.80
C ALA A 142 -23.49 -3.04 -9.16
N GLY A 143 -23.02 -2.45 -10.27
CA GLY A 143 -23.10 -3.02 -11.62
C GLY A 143 -22.09 -4.13 -11.92
N GLY A 144 -21.21 -4.48 -10.97
CA GLY A 144 -20.17 -5.49 -11.13
C GLY A 144 -18.88 -4.97 -11.77
N VAL A 145 -17.84 -5.82 -11.81
CA VAL A 145 -16.49 -5.44 -12.25
C VAL A 145 -16.45 -4.79 -13.64
N GLY A 146 -17.24 -5.27 -14.60
CA GLY A 146 -17.28 -4.69 -15.95
C GLY A 146 -17.86 -3.26 -15.99
N ALA A 147 -18.85 -2.96 -15.15
CA ALA A 147 -19.36 -1.59 -15.00
C ALA A 147 -18.35 -0.68 -14.30
N PHE A 148 -17.63 -1.22 -13.32
CA PHE A 148 -16.54 -0.53 -12.64
C PHE A 148 -15.36 -0.21 -13.57
N GLU A 149 -14.91 -1.15 -14.41
CA GLU A 149 -13.89 -0.92 -15.44
C GLU A 149 -14.30 0.16 -16.44
N GLU A 150 -15.57 0.15 -16.86
CA GLU A 150 -16.11 1.18 -17.74
C GLU A 150 -16.14 2.56 -17.08
N TRP A 151 -16.56 2.63 -15.80
CA TRP A 151 -16.49 3.85 -15.01
C TRP A 151 -15.05 4.35 -14.87
N LEU A 152 -14.09 3.47 -14.55
CA LEU A 152 -12.68 3.83 -14.44
C LEU A 152 -12.14 4.46 -15.73
N ARG A 153 -12.45 3.88 -16.88
CA ARG A 153 -12.03 4.40 -18.19
C ARG A 153 -12.69 5.73 -18.55
N LYS A 154 -13.95 5.94 -18.14
CA LYS A 154 -14.70 7.18 -18.38
C LYS A 154 -14.28 8.31 -17.45
N SER A 155 -13.94 8.01 -16.21
CA SER A 155 -13.65 8.99 -15.16
C SER A 155 -12.17 9.34 -15.11
N PHE A 156 -11.28 8.34 -15.29
CA PHE A 156 -9.85 8.53 -15.10
C PHE A 156 -9.08 8.41 -16.41
N LYS A 157 -8.79 9.54 -17.07
CA LYS A 157 -8.16 9.57 -18.41
C LYS A 157 -6.76 10.15 -18.45
N LYS A 158 -6.35 10.83 -17.39
CA LYS A 158 -5.10 11.60 -17.37
C LYS A 158 -4.00 10.78 -16.72
N LYS A 159 -2.77 11.00 -17.17
CA LYS A 159 -1.57 10.33 -16.64
C LYS A 159 -1.45 10.53 -15.11
N GLU A 160 -1.82 11.71 -14.62
CA GLU A 160 -1.77 12.07 -13.20
C GLU A 160 -2.72 11.23 -12.33
N HIS A 161 -3.73 10.57 -12.91
CA HIS A 161 -4.61 9.67 -12.16
C HIS A 161 -3.98 8.29 -11.90
N ALA A 162 -2.85 7.97 -12.54
CA ALA A 162 -2.21 6.68 -12.36
C ALA A 162 -1.81 6.45 -10.89
N GLU A 163 -1.30 7.48 -10.19
CA GLU A 163 -0.88 7.38 -8.77
C GLU A 163 -2.05 7.01 -7.86
N MET A 164 -3.17 7.76 -7.92
CA MET A 164 -4.31 7.51 -7.04
C MET A 164 -4.91 6.12 -7.25
N LEU A 165 -5.02 5.68 -8.51
CA LEU A 165 -5.55 4.37 -8.86
C LEU A 165 -4.63 3.25 -8.36
N LEU A 166 -3.31 3.43 -8.54
CA LEU A 166 -2.32 2.47 -8.07
C LEU A 166 -2.43 2.30 -6.54
N TRP A 167 -2.36 3.40 -5.80
CA TRP A 167 -2.34 3.33 -4.35
C TRP A 167 -3.68 2.91 -3.75
N ALA A 168 -4.81 3.23 -4.39
CA ALA A 168 -6.12 2.69 -4.01
C ALA A 168 -6.17 1.17 -4.22
N GLY A 169 -5.64 0.68 -5.36
CA GLY A 169 -5.49 -0.74 -5.63
C GLY A 169 -4.56 -1.43 -4.63
N TYR A 170 -3.43 -0.82 -4.29
CA TYR A 170 -2.51 -1.34 -3.28
C TYR A 170 -3.15 -1.44 -1.89
N ALA A 171 -3.85 -0.39 -1.45
CA ALA A 171 -4.50 -0.40 -0.15
C ALA A 171 -5.60 -1.46 -0.06
N TRP A 172 -6.47 -1.52 -1.07
CA TRP A 172 -7.54 -2.51 -1.13
C TRP A 172 -6.98 -3.94 -1.25
N GLY A 173 -6.00 -4.17 -2.12
CA GLY A 173 -5.35 -5.47 -2.30
C GLY A 173 -4.65 -5.97 -1.04
N ASN A 174 -3.92 -5.10 -0.33
CA ASN A 174 -3.27 -5.49 0.92
C ASN A 174 -4.28 -5.74 2.06
N TRP A 175 -5.37 -4.99 2.10
CA TRP A 175 -6.47 -5.28 3.03
C TRP A 175 -7.08 -6.67 2.78
N ILE A 176 -7.33 -7.03 1.50
CA ILE A 176 -7.79 -8.38 1.13
C ILE A 176 -6.77 -9.42 1.54
N ASN A 177 -5.48 -9.18 1.29
CA ASN A 177 -4.41 -10.12 1.64
C ASN A 177 -4.30 -10.35 3.15
N GLY A 178 -4.58 -9.34 3.99
CA GLY A 178 -4.69 -9.48 5.44
C GLY A 178 -6.05 -9.97 5.95
N SER A 179 -7.02 -10.21 5.05
CA SER A 179 -8.40 -10.63 5.37
C SER A 179 -8.82 -11.85 4.54
N LYS A 180 -7.91 -12.79 4.31
CA LYS A 180 -8.16 -13.99 3.48
C LYS A 180 -9.21 -14.91 4.07
N ASP A 181 -9.39 -14.86 5.39
CA ASP A 181 -10.46 -15.51 6.15
C ASP A 181 -11.87 -14.99 5.78
N ASN A 182 -11.95 -13.78 5.19
CA ASN A 182 -13.20 -13.16 4.78
C ASN A 182 -13.45 -13.34 3.28
N MET A 183 -14.26 -14.34 2.91
CA MET A 183 -14.61 -14.62 1.52
C MET A 183 -15.29 -13.45 0.81
N ALA A 184 -16.02 -12.58 1.53
CA ALA A 184 -16.60 -11.38 0.92
C ALA A 184 -15.52 -10.35 0.55
N ALA A 185 -14.44 -10.25 1.33
CA ALA A 185 -13.28 -9.43 0.97
C ALA A 185 -12.56 -10.01 -0.25
N VAL A 186 -12.36 -11.33 -0.29
CA VAL A 186 -11.72 -12.02 -1.43
C VAL A 186 -12.49 -11.81 -2.73
N ALA A 187 -13.83 -11.77 -2.66
CA ALA A 187 -14.68 -11.51 -3.82
C ALA A 187 -14.45 -10.14 -4.47
N ASP A 188 -13.84 -9.18 -3.75
CA ASP A 188 -13.53 -7.85 -4.26
C ASP A 188 -12.22 -7.80 -5.10
N LEU A 189 -11.44 -8.87 -5.14
CA LEU A 189 -10.14 -8.92 -5.84
C LEU A 189 -10.20 -8.46 -7.31
N PRO A 190 -11.25 -8.75 -8.11
CA PRO A 190 -11.36 -8.22 -9.47
C PRO A 190 -11.37 -6.68 -9.55
N TYR A 191 -11.96 -5.97 -8.56
CA TYR A 191 -11.94 -4.51 -8.53
C TYR A 191 -10.54 -3.96 -8.28
N VAL A 192 -9.75 -4.65 -7.45
CA VAL A 192 -8.33 -4.34 -7.24
C VAL A 192 -7.55 -4.47 -8.54
N LYS A 193 -7.75 -5.58 -9.28
CA LYS A 193 -7.13 -5.77 -10.59
C LYS A 193 -7.50 -4.65 -11.55
N ALA A 194 -8.78 -4.26 -11.61
CA ALA A 194 -9.26 -3.19 -12.48
C ALA A 194 -8.60 -1.83 -12.17
N LEU A 195 -8.44 -1.47 -10.88
CA LEU A 195 -7.74 -0.26 -10.44
C LEU A 195 -6.28 -0.25 -10.91
N VAL A 196 -5.57 -1.34 -10.65
CA VAL A 196 -4.13 -1.46 -10.97
C VAL A 196 -3.91 -1.50 -12.48
N GLN A 197 -4.75 -2.23 -13.23
CA GLN A 197 -4.70 -2.26 -14.69
C GLN A 197 -4.95 -0.87 -15.27
N ARG A 198 -5.96 -0.14 -14.78
CA ARG A 198 -6.21 1.22 -15.25
C ARG A 198 -5.05 2.15 -14.96
N SER A 199 -4.40 2.01 -13.81
CA SER A 199 -3.18 2.75 -13.48
C SER A 199 -2.06 2.48 -14.49
N LEU A 200 -1.79 1.20 -14.80
CA LEU A 200 -0.77 0.81 -15.78
C LEU A 200 -1.09 1.31 -17.20
N GLU A 201 -2.36 1.34 -17.61
CA GLU A 201 -2.77 1.92 -18.89
C GLU A 201 -2.48 3.43 -19.01
N LEU A 202 -2.45 4.14 -17.87
CA LEU A 202 -2.19 5.58 -17.80
C LEU A 202 -0.70 5.89 -17.65
N ASP A 203 0.01 5.12 -16.81
CA ASP A 203 1.46 5.17 -16.64
C ASP A 203 2.00 3.84 -16.12
N ASP A 204 2.53 3.01 -17.01
CA ASP A 204 3.13 1.71 -16.65
C ASP A 204 4.49 1.83 -15.96
N THR A 205 5.09 3.03 -15.94
CA THR A 205 6.39 3.29 -15.32
C THR A 205 6.30 3.87 -13.92
N ILE A 206 5.11 4.26 -13.48
CA ILE A 206 4.93 4.95 -12.19
C ILE A 206 5.39 4.06 -11.03
N PHE A 207 6.10 4.67 -10.07
CA PHE A 207 6.74 3.95 -8.95
C PHE A 207 7.52 2.71 -9.40
N TYR A 208 8.31 2.85 -10.48
CA TYR A 208 9.20 1.80 -10.98
C TYR A 208 8.45 0.55 -11.48
N GLY A 209 7.23 0.74 -12.00
CA GLY A 209 6.38 -0.35 -12.49
C GLY A 209 5.68 -1.13 -11.39
N ALA A 210 5.42 -0.50 -10.24
CA ALA A 210 4.76 -1.12 -9.09
C ALA A 210 3.41 -1.79 -9.43
N GLY A 211 2.68 -1.31 -10.45
CA GLY A 211 1.46 -1.98 -10.88
C GLY A 211 1.70 -3.44 -11.33
N TYR A 212 2.82 -3.73 -11.99
CA TYR A 212 3.17 -5.11 -12.35
C TYR A 212 3.50 -5.96 -11.13
N LEU A 213 4.15 -5.39 -10.11
CA LEU A 213 4.42 -6.09 -8.86
C LEU A 213 3.12 -6.53 -8.18
N MET A 214 2.14 -5.63 -8.05
CA MET A 214 0.84 -5.97 -7.48
C MET A 214 0.12 -7.05 -8.29
N LEU A 215 0.06 -6.93 -9.62
CA LEU A 215 -0.56 -7.95 -10.46
C LEU A 215 0.16 -9.30 -10.35
N ALA A 216 1.49 -9.31 -10.26
CA ALA A 216 2.28 -10.53 -10.08
C ALA A 216 2.00 -11.20 -8.73
N MET A 217 1.90 -10.40 -7.66
CA MET A 217 1.50 -10.87 -6.34
C MET A 217 0.11 -11.50 -6.35
N ILE A 218 -0.86 -10.82 -6.97
CA ILE A 218 -2.23 -11.35 -7.10
C ILE A 218 -2.21 -12.66 -7.89
N ALA A 219 -1.64 -12.67 -9.09
CA ALA A 219 -1.61 -13.85 -9.95
C ALA A 219 -0.89 -15.04 -9.30
N THR A 220 0.14 -14.79 -8.48
CA THR A 220 0.84 -15.85 -7.74
C THR A 220 -0.03 -16.44 -6.63
N ASN A 221 -0.80 -15.62 -5.92
CA ASN A 221 -1.53 -16.04 -4.72
C ASN A 221 -2.97 -16.50 -4.98
N GLU A 222 -3.47 -16.41 -6.22
CA GLU A 222 -4.79 -16.93 -6.58
C GLU A 222 -4.89 -18.46 -6.41
N MET A 223 -6.11 -18.91 -6.09
CA MET A 223 -6.44 -20.33 -6.05
C MET A 223 -6.32 -20.91 -7.46
N GLY A 224 -5.56 -22.00 -7.61
CA GLY A 224 -5.28 -22.59 -8.92
C GLY A 224 -4.40 -21.73 -9.84
N ALA A 225 -3.59 -20.83 -9.25
CA ALA A 225 -2.69 -19.93 -9.99
C ALA A 225 -1.86 -20.65 -11.07
N ASP A 226 -1.89 -20.11 -12.28
CA ASP A 226 -0.92 -20.43 -13.32
C ASP A 226 0.39 -19.68 -13.03
N LEU A 227 1.35 -20.39 -12.43
CA LEU A 227 2.66 -19.83 -12.07
C LEU A 227 3.53 -19.50 -13.30
N ASP A 228 3.27 -20.07 -14.47
CA ASP A 228 4.00 -19.66 -15.67
C ASP A 228 3.44 -18.33 -16.21
N ALA A 229 2.13 -18.11 -16.14
CA ALA A 229 1.52 -16.81 -16.43
C ALA A 229 1.94 -15.73 -15.41
N ALA A 230 1.97 -16.06 -14.11
CA ALA A 230 2.42 -15.13 -13.07
C ALA A 230 3.88 -14.72 -13.26
N ARG A 231 4.74 -15.62 -13.78
CA ARG A 231 6.15 -15.33 -14.06
C ARG A 231 6.33 -14.13 -15.00
N ALA A 232 5.51 -14.03 -16.04
CA ALA A 232 5.60 -12.93 -17.00
C ALA A 232 5.32 -11.55 -16.34
N LEU A 233 4.47 -11.50 -15.31
CA LEU A 233 4.21 -10.28 -14.54
C LEU A 233 5.39 -9.93 -13.63
N TRP A 234 6.01 -10.92 -12.98
CA TRP A 234 7.25 -10.73 -12.21
C TRP A 234 8.38 -10.20 -13.08
N ASP A 235 8.59 -10.80 -14.25
CA ASP A 235 9.63 -10.38 -15.18
C ASP A 235 9.41 -8.93 -15.65
N LYS A 236 8.16 -8.52 -15.90
CA LYS A 236 7.82 -7.11 -16.19
C LYS A 236 8.10 -6.18 -15.02
N ALA A 237 7.69 -6.56 -13.81
CA ALA A 237 7.91 -5.76 -12.59
C ALA A 237 9.40 -5.55 -12.32
N ILE A 238 10.23 -6.56 -12.59
CA ILE A 238 11.68 -6.53 -12.38
C ILE A 238 12.40 -5.78 -13.51
N ALA A 239 12.05 -6.05 -14.77
CA ALA A 239 12.69 -5.45 -15.93
C ALA A 239 12.33 -3.96 -16.09
N GLY A 240 11.09 -3.57 -15.76
CA GLY A 240 10.57 -2.21 -15.95
C GLY A 240 11.37 -1.11 -15.21
N ASN A 241 12.13 -1.48 -14.17
CA ASN A 241 12.98 -0.55 -13.42
C ASN A 241 14.49 -0.81 -13.59
N GLY A 242 14.86 -1.76 -14.45
CA GLY A 242 16.25 -2.17 -14.66
C GLY A 242 16.85 -2.90 -13.46
N ARG A 243 16.03 -3.67 -12.70
CA ARG A 243 16.43 -4.37 -11.47
C ARG A 243 16.98 -3.48 -10.35
N ARG A 244 16.66 -2.18 -10.36
CA ARG A 244 17.14 -1.21 -9.34
C ARG A 244 16.24 -1.15 -8.12
N ALA A 245 14.94 -1.41 -8.28
CA ALA A 245 14.01 -1.57 -7.17
C ALA A 245 14.05 -3.04 -6.70
N LEU A 246 14.30 -3.24 -5.41
CA LEU A 246 14.58 -4.57 -4.85
C LEU A 246 13.33 -5.30 -4.34
N LEU A 247 12.22 -4.59 -4.08
CA LEU A 247 10.98 -5.22 -3.63
C LEU A 247 10.41 -6.26 -4.64
N PRO A 248 10.42 -6.04 -5.97
CA PRO A 248 10.02 -7.08 -6.91
C PRO A 248 10.86 -8.36 -6.81
N LEU A 249 12.18 -8.25 -6.64
CA LEU A 249 13.07 -9.40 -6.47
C LEU A 249 12.78 -10.15 -5.16
N LEU A 250 12.66 -9.40 -4.06
CA LEU A 250 12.32 -9.95 -2.75
C LEU A 250 10.99 -10.72 -2.80
N ASN A 251 9.93 -10.07 -3.29
CA ASN A 251 8.59 -10.67 -3.25
C ASN A 251 8.45 -11.82 -4.25
N MET A 252 9.17 -11.78 -5.39
CA MET A 252 9.25 -12.93 -6.29
C MET A 252 9.91 -14.12 -5.59
N GLY A 253 11.02 -13.92 -4.87
CA GLY A 253 11.60 -15.01 -4.08
C GLY A 253 10.61 -15.52 -3.04
N ARG A 254 10.09 -14.64 -2.18
CA ARG A 254 9.24 -15.02 -1.04
C ARG A 254 7.91 -15.69 -1.42
N HIS A 255 7.26 -15.23 -2.48
CA HIS A 255 5.92 -15.71 -2.84
C HIS A 255 5.95 -16.66 -4.04
N TYR A 256 6.66 -16.27 -5.09
CA TYR A 256 6.66 -17.05 -6.33
C TYR A 256 7.58 -18.27 -6.27
N ALA A 257 8.84 -18.07 -5.85
CA ALA A 257 9.79 -19.18 -5.79
C ALA A 257 9.39 -20.21 -4.72
N VAL A 258 8.90 -19.75 -3.56
CA VAL A 258 8.34 -20.64 -2.52
C VAL A 258 7.15 -21.44 -3.04
N LYS A 259 6.14 -20.79 -3.63
CA LYS A 259 4.96 -21.51 -4.17
C LYS A 259 5.30 -22.47 -5.32
N ARG A 260 6.37 -22.19 -6.07
CA ARG A 260 6.88 -23.09 -7.12
C ARG A 260 7.78 -24.22 -6.58
N GLY A 261 8.17 -24.18 -5.29
CA GLY A 261 9.16 -25.10 -4.73
C GLY A 261 10.58 -24.89 -5.26
N ASP A 262 10.87 -23.70 -5.82
CA ASP A 262 12.15 -23.37 -6.46
C ASP A 262 13.11 -22.71 -5.47
N ARG A 263 13.77 -23.55 -4.66
CA ARG A 263 14.71 -23.11 -3.62
C ARG A 263 15.92 -22.37 -4.19
N ASP A 264 16.42 -22.79 -5.35
CA ASP A 264 17.59 -22.16 -5.98
C ASP A 264 17.26 -20.74 -6.46
N LEU A 265 16.09 -20.56 -7.08
CA LEU A 265 15.59 -19.24 -7.44
C LEU A 265 15.41 -18.35 -6.20
N PHE A 266 14.79 -18.86 -5.14
CA PHE A 266 14.64 -18.13 -3.88
C PHE A 266 15.99 -17.62 -3.36
N VAL A 267 16.97 -18.52 -3.18
CA VAL A 267 18.28 -18.16 -2.64
C VAL A 267 18.98 -17.15 -3.54
N SER A 268 18.97 -17.36 -4.85
CA SER A 268 19.61 -16.45 -5.80
C SER A 268 19.04 -15.02 -5.72
N LEU A 269 17.71 -14.88 -5.62
CA LEU A 269 17.05 -13.59 -5.52
C LEU A 269 17.32 -12.90 -4.19
N MET A 270 17.30 -13.63 -3.08
CA MET A 270 17.61 -13.04 -1.77
C MET A 270 19.06 -12.58 -1.67
N VAL A 271 20.01 -13.36 -2.19
CA VAL A 271 21.43 -12.99 -2.24
C VAL A 271 21.62 -11.74 -3.10
N GLU A 272 20.99 -11.69 -4.28
CA GLU A 272 21.05 -10.51 -5.15
C GLU A 272 20.49 -9.26 -4.45
N VAL A 273 19.37 -9.38 -3.73
CA VAL A 273 18.80 -8.26 -2.96
C VAL A 273 19.79 -7.79 -1.88
N LEU A 274 20.42 -8.71 -1.15
CA LEU A 274 21.38 -8.37 -0.09
C LEU A 274 22.65 -7.69 -0.62
N GLU A 275 23.21 -8.24 -1.70
CA GLU A 275 24.48 -7.78 -2.27
C GLU A 275 24.34 -6.55 -3.18
N ALA A 276 23.11 -6.22 -3.60
CA ALA A 276 22.85 -5.07 -4.44
C ALA A 276 23.48 -3.79 -3.86
N PRO A 277 24.22 -2.97 -4.63
CA PRO A 277 24.68 -1.67 -4.16
C PRO A 277 23.49 -0.70 -4.02
N ASP A 278 23.78 0.57 -3.70
CA ASP A 278 22.75 1.63 -3.72
C ASP A 278 22.35 1.98 -5.17
N LEU A 279 21.49 1.13 -5.76
CA LEU A 279 21.07 1.22 -7.16
C LEU A 279 20.00 2.29 -7.43
N LEU A 280 19.30 2.75 -6.38
CA LEU A 280 18.14 3.63 -6.48
C LEU A 280 18.11 4.63 -5.31
N PRO A 281 18.95 5.68 -5.33
CA PRO A 281 19.05 6.66 -4.25
C PRO A 281 17.72 7.30 -3.85
N GLU A 282 16.80 7.49 -4.80
CA GLU A 282 15.47 8.07 -4.61
C GLU A 282 14.44 7.09 -4.01
N GLY A 283 14.73 5.78 -4.00
CA GLY A 283 13.91 4.71 -3.40
C GLY A 283 14.68 3.90 -2.37
N ARG A 284 15.69 4.52 -1.74
CA ARG A 284 16.64 3.88 -0.84
C ARG A 284 15.97 3.19 0.34
N LEU A 285 14.97 3.82 0.95
CA LEU A 285 14.24 3.25 2.08
C LEU A 285 13.53 1.94 1.70
N SER A 286 12.87 1.91 0.54
CA SER A 286 12.23 0.72 -0.01
C SER A 286 13.25 -0.42 -0.26
N ASN A 287 14.41 -0.09 -0.82
CA ASN A 287 15.48 -1.06 -1.02
C ASN A 287 16.08 -1.56 0.30
N MET A 288 16.13 -0.73 1.33
CA MET A 288 16.58 -1.13 2.66
C MET A 288 15.59 -2.07 3.35
N ILE A 289 14.29 -1.80 3.24
CA ILE A 289 13.23 -2.74 3.68
C ILE A 289 13.45 -4.10 3.00
N ALA A 290 13.68 -4.09 1.68
CA ALA A 290 13.92 -5.33 0.95
C ALA A 290 15.14 -6.10 1.47
N LYS A 291 16.26 -5.41 1.70
CA LYS A 291 17.48 -6.04 2.25
C LYS A 291 17.27 -6.63 3.64
N ARG A 292 16.59 -5.92 4.54
CA ARG A 292 16.31 -6.41 5.88
C ARG A 292 15.49 -7.71 5.85
N ARG A 293 14.41 -7.72 5.07
CA ARG A 293 13.58 -8.92 4.88
C ARG A 293 14.36 -10.06 4.20
N ALA A 294 15.16 -9.77 3.17
CA ALA A 294 15.97 -10.78 2.49
C ALA A 294 16.98 -11.46 3.43
N ALA A 295 17.61 -10.70 4.34
CA ALA A 295 18.52 -11.26 5.35
C ALA A 295 17.79 -12.27 6.25
N ARG A 296 16.59 -11.88 6.72
CA ARG A 296 15.74 -12.74 7.55
C ARG A 296 15.32 -14.00 6.80
N TYR A 297 14.87 -13.85 5.55
CA TYR A 297 14.39 -14.94 4.71
C TYR A 297 15.51 -15.94 4.37
N LEU A 298 16.74 -15.48 4.11
CA LEU A 298 17.87 -16.38 3.89
C LEU A 298 18.28 -17.17 5.12
N ALA A 299 18.25 -16.53 6.30
CA ALA A 299 18.58 -17.20 7.55
C ALA A 299 17.63 -18.36 7.89
N GLN A 300 16.46 -18.39 7.26
CA GLN A 300 15.38 -19.35 7.52
C GLN A 300 14.86 -20.01 6.24
N VAL A 301 15.75 -20.13 5.25
CA VAL A 301 15.40 -20.72 3.95
C VAL A 301 14.72 -22.08 4.10
N ASP A 302 15.14 -22.91 5.05
CA ASP A 302 14.63 -24.27 5.21
C ASP A 302 13.17 -24.30 5.67
N GLU A 303 12.71 -23.31 6.44
CA GLU A 303 11.31 -23.18 6.89
C GLU A 303 10.34 -22.98 5.71
N PHE A 304 10.80 -22.37 4.61
CA PHE A 304 9.96 -22.14 3.43
C PHE A 304 9.87 -23.35 2.50
N PHE A 305 10.73 -24.36 2.67
CA PHE A 305 10.83 -25.50 1.76
C PHE A 305 10.75 -26.85 2.50
N ILE A 306 10.08 -26.88 3.65
CA ILE A 306 9.85 -28.11 4.42
C ILE A 306 9.10 -29.12 3.53
N PRO A 307 9.61 -30.36 3.35
CA PRO A 307 8.93 -31.39 2.57
C PRO A 307 7.57 -31.74 3.20
N GLY A 308 6.48 -31.40 2.51
CA GLY A 308 5.11 -31.77 2.90
C GLY A 308 4.27 -30.67 3.55
N GLY A 309 4.80 -29.47 3.83
CA GLY A 309 4.06 -28.37 4.47
C GLY A 309 3.56 -27.27 3.51
N GLY A 310 3.40 -27.59 2.22
CA GLY A 310 3.10 -26.60 1.18
C GLY A 310 1.70 -26.00 1.20
N ASP A 311 0.76 -26.57 1.96
CA ASP A 311 -0.64 -26.14 1.99
C ASP A 311 -1.26 -25.96 3.40
N ASP A 312 -0.57 -26.30 4.50
CA ASP A 312 -1.23 -26.50 5.81
C ASP A 312 -0.68 -25.64 6.97
N LEU A 313 -0.28 -24.38 6.75
CA LEU A 313 0.03 -23.46 7.86
C LEU A 313 -1.22 -22.79 8.49
N GLU A 314 -2.43 -23.25 8.16
CA GLU A 314 -3.68 -22.76 8.75
C GLU A 314 -4.41 -23.77 9.67
N ASP A 315 -3.94 -25.02 9.82
CA ASP A 315 -4.75 -26.08 10.45
C ASP A 315 -4.18 -26.73 11.74
N ASP A 316 -3.13 -26.19 12.39
CA ASP A 316 -2.71 -26.67 13.72
C ASP A 316 -3.48 -25.98 14.87
N LEU A 317 -4.81 -25.88 14.72
CA LEU A 317 -5.76 -25.57 15.79
C LEU A 317 -6.59 -26.81 16.13
N ASP A 318 -5.96 -27.88 16.60
CA ASP A 318 -6.61 -28.91 17.41
C ASP A 318 -5.53 -29.70 18.18
N VAL A 319 -5.08 -29.13 19.31
CA VAL A 319 -4.47 -29.94 20.36
C VAL A 319 -5.53 -30.17 21.43
N GLU A 320 -6.09 -31.37 21.33
CA GLU A 320 -6.96 -32.10 22.24
C GLU A 320 -6.88 -31.67 23.71
N ASP A 321 -7.97 -31.09 24.21
CA ASP A 321 -8.35 -31.08 25.63
C ASP A 321 -8.89 -32.47 26.01
N GLU A 322 -8.01 -33.46 26.17
CA GLU A 322 -8.33 -34.70 26.89
C GLU A 322 -7.14 -35.10 27.76
N GLU A 323 -7.12 -34.64 29.01
CA GLU A 323 -6.74 -35.44 30.20
C GLU A 323 -6.66 -34.53 31.45
N ASN A 324 -7.74 -34.47 32.21
CA ASN A 324 -7.67 -34.36 33.68
C ASN A 324 -9.01 -34.71 34.33
N GLU A 325 -9.43 -35.96 34.17
CA GLU A 325 -10.18 -36.69 35.18
C GLU A 325 -9.31 -37.83 35.70
N ALA A 326 -8.49 -37.58 36.73
CA ALA A 326 -8.16 -38.56 37.77
C ALA A 326 -7.32 -37.92 38.90
N GLU A 327 -7.85 -38.09 40.12
CA GLU A 327 -7.17 -38.07 41.43
C GLU A 327 -7.13 -36.75 42.26
N ASN A 328 -8.03 -36.77 43.27
CA ASN A 328 -8.14 -36.03 44.54
C ASN A 328 -8.98 -34.75 44.61
#